data_AF-A0A840PXS9-F1
#
_entry.id   AF-A0A840PXS9-F1
#
_cell.length_a   1.000
_cell.length_b   1.000
_cell.length_c   1.000
_cell.angle_alpha   90.00
_cell.angle_beta   90.00
_cell.angle_gamma   90.00
#
_symmetry.space_group_name_H-M   'P 1'
#
loop_
_entity.id
_entity.type
_entity.pdbx_description
1 polymer ?
#
loop_
_entity_poly.entity_id
_entity_poly.type
_entity_poly.pdbx_seq_one_letter_code
_entity_poly.pdbx_strand_id
1 'polypeptide(L)'
;MKRILLPALALLLAGCGSAPESAHPQVRQQLITQVEAVKTAALGNDRAGAEAALAELNRQIATAQAQGRLTPNSARTILAAADRVAADVRTIPLPEPPPPVVVTVTPDQPAPDEQATDDSQRRLEEQQKRWEQMQKRWQKQHDNNGKNGN
;
A
#
# COMPACT_ATOMS: atom_id res chain seq x y z
N MET A 1 3.23 2.70 29.87
CA MET A 1 3.10 4.04 30.47
C MET A 1 1.68 4.52 30.25
N LYS A 2 0.95 4.76 31.34
CA LYS A 2 -0.46 5.19 31.37
C LYS A 2 -0.59 6.59 30.76
N ARG A 3 -1.37 6.73 29.69
CA ARG A 3 -1.93 8.02 29.25
C ARG A 3 -3.44 7.97 29.42
N ILE A 4 -3.85 8.20 30.66
CA ILE A 4 -5.23 8.50 31.03
C ILE A 4 -5.47 9.94 30.54
N LEU A 5 -5.96 10.07 29.30
CA LEU A 5 -6.43 11.34 28.73
C LEU A 5 -7.93 11.21 28.41
N LEU A 6 -8.71 10.86 29.43
CA LEU A 6 -10.17 10.66 29.32
C LEU A 6 -11.07 11.47 30.27
N PRO A 7 -10.62 12.43 31.12
CA PRO A 7 -11.58 13.21 31.91
C PRO A 7 -11.89 14.62 31.36
N ALA A 8 -11.23 15.08 30.29
CA ALA A 8 -11.41 16.47 29.82
C ALA A 8 -12.64 16.68 28.91
N LEU A 9 -13.14 15.63 28.25
CA LEU A 9 -14.24 15.78 27.29
C LEU A 9 -15.64 15.78 27.95
N ALA A 10 -15.76 15.25 29.17
CA ALA A 10 -17.04 15.18 29.89
C ALA A 10 -17.45 16.51 30.54
N LEU A 11 -16.49 17.39 30.86
CA LEU A 11 -16.75 18.65 31.56
C LEU A 11 -17.18 19.81 30.65
N LEU A 12 -17.03 19.66 29.34
CA LEU A 12 -17.48 20.68 28.36
C LEU A 12 -19.00 20.64 28.09
N LEU A 13 -19.71 19.58 28.49
CA LEU A 13 -21.17 19.52 28.36
C LEU A 13 -21.94 20.07 29.57
N ALA A 14 -21.29 20.24 30.72
CA ALA A 14 -21.90 20.85 31.91
C ALA A 14 -21.74 22.38 31.96
N GLY A 15 -20.94 22.95 31.05
CA GLY A 15 -20.68 24.40 30.93
C GLY A 15 -21.41 25.11 29.80
N CYS A 16 -22.24 24.42 29.01
CA CYS A 16 -23.12 25.03 28.02
C CYS A 16 -24.47 25.37 28.68
N GLY A 17 -24.44 26.38 29.55
CA GLY A 17 -25.60 26.91 30.27
C GLY A 17 -26.56 27.62 29.33
N SER A 18 -27.37 26.84 28.64
CA SER A 18 -28.70 27.16 28.09
C SER A 18 -29.10 25.90 27.35
N ALA A 19 -30.03 25.13 27.92
CA ALA A 19 -30.65 24.04 27.17
C ALA A 19 -31.10 24.62 25.82
N PRO A 20 -30.71 24.05 24.66
CA PRO A 20 -31.22 24.52 23.40
C PRO A 20 -32.70 24.11 23.36
N GLU A 21 -33.56 25.00 23.83
CA GLU A 21 -35.02 24.88 23.84
C GLU A 21 -35.61 24.95 22.41
N SER A 22 -34.79 24.74 21.38
CA SER A 22 -35.11 25.09 20.00
C SER A 22 -34.62 24.09 18.95
N ALA A 23 -34.26 22.86 19.34
CA ALA A 23 -34.00 21.78 18.39
C ALA A 23 -35.10 20.72 18.51
N HIS A 24 -35.75 20.42 17.38
CA HIS A 24 -36.77 19.36 17.31
C HIS A 24 -36.17 18.02 17.81
N PRO A 25 -36.89 17.21 18.60
CA PRO A 25 -36.34 15.99 19.23
C PRO A 25 -35.78 15.00 18.22
N GLN A 26 -36.39 14.93 17.03
CA GLN A 26 -35.95 14.07 15.94
C GLN A 26 -34.61 14.54 15.33
N VAL A 27 -34.41 15.86 15.20
CA VAL A 27 -33.12 16.43 14.78
C VAL A 27 -32.06 16.12 15.83
N ARG A 28 -32.37 16.26 17.12
CA ARG A 28 -31.44 15.94 18.20
C ARG A 28 -30.97 14.48 18.14
N GLN A 29 -31.87 13.53 17.93
CA GLN A 29 -31.52 12.12 17.78
C GLN A 29 -30.58 11.88 16.59
N GLN A 30 -30.89 12.47 15.43
CA GLN A 30 -30.05 12.36 14.24
C GLN A 30 -28.64 12.91 14.49
N LEU A 31 -28.52 14.08 15.13
CA LEU A 31 -27.22 14.66 15.47
C LEU A 31 -26.42 13.77 16.43
N ILE A 32 -27.06 13.17 17.44
CA ILE A 32 -26.40 12.26 18.38
C ILE A 32 -25.84 11.04 17.64
N THR A 33 -26.63 10.42 16.77
CA THR A 33 -26.18 9.26 15.97
C THR A 33 -24.97 9.60 15.12
N GLN A 34 -24.93 10.78 14.50
CA GLN A 34 -23.77 11.18 13.69
C GLN A 34 -22.53 11.43 14.55
N VAL A 35 -22.67 12.04 15.74
CA VAL A 35 -21.54 12.19 16.67
C VAL A 35 -21.01 10.83 17.13
N GLU A 36 -21.88 9.85 17.39
CA GLU A 36 -21.46 8.48 17.71
C GLU A 36 -20.74 7.79 16.55
N ALA A 37 -21.18 8.01 15.31
CA ALA A 37 -20.50 7.50 14.12
C ALA A 37 -19.10 8.09 13.97
N VAL A 38 -18.94 9.41 14.12
CA VAL A 38 -17.62 10.08 14.10
C VAL A 38 -16.72 9.50 15.20
N LYS A 39 -17.24 9.33 16.41
CA LYS A 39 -16.49 8.75 17.53
C LYS A 39 -16.05 7.33 17.23
N THR A 40 -16.93 6.50 16.69
CA THR A 40 -16.65 5.09 16.38
C THR A 40 -15.57 4.99 15.30
N ALA A 41 -15.68 5.77 14.23
CA ALA A 41 -14.68 5.83 13.17
C ALA A 41 -13.32 6.34 13.69
N ALA A 42 -13.33 7.39 14.51
CA ALA A 42 -12.11 7.92 15.11
C ALA A 42 -11.40 6.90 16.02
N LEU A 43 -12.15 6.16 16.85
CA LEU A 43 -11.60 5.07 17.67
C LEU A 43 -11.07 3.90 16.83
N GLY A 44 -11.64 3.68 15.64
CA GLY A 44 -11.18 2.69 14.68
C GLY A 44 -9.96 3.12 13.84
N ASN A 45 -9.40 4.32 14.05
CA ASN A 45 -8.43 4.96 13.15
C ASN A 45 -8.94 5.09 11.70
N ASP A 46 -10.25 5.08 11.51
CA ASP A 46 -10.88 5.29 10.21
C ASP A 46 -11.10 6.79 9.98
N ARG A 47 -10.05 7.45 9.51
CA ARG A 47 -10.10 8.88 9.19
C ARG A 47 -11.16 9.18 8.12
N ALA A 48 -11.28 8.34 7.09
CA ALA A 48 -12.22 8.57 5.99
C ALA A 48 -13.68 8.44 6.47
N GLY A 49 -13.98 7.44 7.28
CA GLY A 49 -15.30 7.26 7.91
C GLY A 49 -15.66 8.42 8.83
N ALA A 50 -14.69 8.92 9.62
CA ALA A 50 -14.91 10.06 10.50
C ALA A 50 -15.18 11.36 9.72
N GLU A 51 -14.43 11.61 8.64
CA GLU A 51 -14.66 12.75 7.74
C GLU A 51 -16.03 12.67 7.05
N ALA A 52 -16.45 11.48 6.61
CA ALA A 52 -17.76 11.27 5.99
C ALA A 52 -18.91 11.53 6.97
N ALA A 53 -18.82 11.04 8.21
CA ALA A 53 -19.83 11.27 9.24
C ALA A 53 -19.91 12.77 9.64
N LEU A 54 -18.78 13.48 9.67
CA LEU A 54 -18.76 14.94 9.88
C LEU A 54 -19.43 15.71 8.74
N ALA A 55 -19.18 15.32 7.48
CA ALA A 55 -19.83 15.94 6.33
C ALA A 55 -21.35 15.75 6.39
N GLU A 56 -21.80 14.57 6.80
CA GLU A 56 -23.22 14.26 6.96
C GLU A 56 -23.86 15.04 8.11
N LEU A 57 -23.18 15.18 9.25
CA LEU A 57 -23.59 16.03 10.36
C LEU A 57 -23.82 17.48 9.89
N ASN A 58 -22.89 18.04 9.13
CA ASN A 58 -22.99 19.40 8.59
C ASN A 58 -24.20 19.57 7.66
N ARG A 59 -24.46 18.57 6.80
CA ARG A 59 -25.63 18.55 5.90
C ARG A 59 -26.95 18.56 6.69
N GLN A 60 -27.03 17.77 7.75
CA GLN A 60 -28.22 17.68 8.60
C GLN A 60 -28.47 18.97 9.38
N ILE A 61 -27.42 19.62 9.87
CA ILE A 61 -27.53 20.94 10.52
C ILE A 61 -28.07 21.98 9.54
N ALA A 62 -27.51 22.06 8.33
CA ALA A 62 -27.97 22.98 7.30
C ALA A 62 -29.43 22.72 6.91
N THR A 63 -29.81 21.45 6.76
CA THR A 63 -31.19 21.04 6.45
C THR A 63 -32.16 21.40 7.58
N ALA A 64 -31.79 21.11 8.83
CA ALA A 64 -32.62 21.43 10.00
C ALA A 64 -32.80 22.94 10.17
N GLN A 65 -31.76 23.74 9.88
CA GLN A 65 -31.84 25.19 9.87
C GLN A 65 -32.78 25.70 8.77
N ALA A 66 -32.65 25.19 7.54
CA ALA A 66 -33.52 25.57 6.43
C ALA A 66 -35.00 25.23 6.69
N GLN A 67 -35.26 24.16 7.44
CA GLN A 67 -36.61 23.74 7.85
C GLN A 67 -37.13 24.48 9.09
N GLY A 68 -36.35 25.41 9.67
CA GLY A 68 -36.70 26.10 10.93
C GLY A 68 -36.73 25.20 12.16
N ARG A 69 -36.25 23.96 12.05
CA ARG A 69 -36.18 22.96 13.14
C ARG A 69 -34.95 23.12 14.02
N LEU A 70 -34.05 24.03 13.63
CA LEU A 70 -32.86 24.42 14.36
C LEU A 70 -32.67 25.93 14.19
N THR A 71 -32.50 26.65 15.30
CA THR A 71 -32.26 28.10 15.23
C THR A 71 -30.87 28.40 14.67
N PRO A 72 -30.68 29.53 13.95
CA PRO A 72 -29.38 29.90 13.40
C PRO A 72 -28.26 30.02 14.44
N ASN A 73 -28.61 30.37 15.69
CA ASN A 73 -27.64 30.46 16.77
C ASN A 73 -27.19 29.07 17.24
N SER A 74 -28.14 28.15 17.45
CA SER A 74 -27.85 26.75 17.78
C SER A 74 -27.05 26.06 16.66
N ALA A 75 -27.40 26.30 15.40
CA ALA A 75 -26.67 25.77 14.24
C ALA A 75 -25.21 26.25 14.25
N ARG A 76 -24.96 27.55 14.46
CA ARG A 76 -23.59 28.09 14.57
C ARG A 76 -22.78 27.46 15.69
N THR A 77 -23.38 27.29 16.88
CA THR A 77 -22.70 26.64 18.01
C THR A 77 -22.32 25.19 17.70
N ILE A 78 -23.23 24.44 17.08
CA ILE A 78 -22.97 23.04 16.72
C ILE A 78 -21.91 22.94 15.62
N LEU A 79 -21.97 23.79 14.59
CA LEU A 79 -20.97 23.83 13.52
C LEU A 79 -19.57 24.17 14.05
N ALA A 80 -19.47 25.15 14.95
CA ALA A 80 -18.19 25.50 15.57
C ALA A 80 -17.61 24.34 16.40
N ALA A 81 -18.45 23.53 17.04
CA ALA A 81 -18.01 22.31 17.71
C ALA A 81 -17.58 21.23 16.71
N ALA A 82 -18.34 21.03 15.63
CA ALA A 82 -18.01 20.10 14.56
C ALA A 82 -16.67 20.42 13.89
N ASP A 83 -16.36 21.71 13.69
CA ASP A 83 -15.07 22.15 13.14
C ASP A 83 -13.88 21.78 14.04
N ARG A 84 -14.03 21.85 15.36
CA ARG A 84 -12.99 21.40 16.30
C ARG A 84 -12.78 19.89 16.19
N VAL A 85 -13.85 19.12 16.12
CA VAL A 85 -13.77 17.67 15.91
C VAL A 85 -13.14 17.34 14.56
N ALA A 86 -13.44 18.10 13.51
CA ALA A 86 -12.81 17.94 12.20
C ALA A 86 -11.29 18.19 12.25
N ALA A 87 -10.84 19.16 13.05
CA ALA A 87 -9.41 19.37 13.29
C ALA A 87 -8.78 18.15 13.99
N ASP A 88 -9.44 17.59 15.01
CA ASP A 88 -8.96 16.40 15.71
C ASP A 88 -8.92 15.17 14.80
N VAL A 89 -9.94 14.94 13.96
CA VAL A 89 -10.00 13.83 13.00
C VAL A 89 -8.83 13.85 12.02
N ARG A 90 -8.38 15.04 11.59
CA ARG A 90 -7.23 15.17 10.69
C ARG A 90 -5.91 14.73 11.33
N THR A 91 -5.86 14.64 12.65
CA THR A 91 -4.68 14.14 13.38
C THR A 91 -4.61 12.62 13.43
N ILE A 92 -5.68 11.91 13.01
CA ILE A 92 -5.69 10.45 12.93
C ILE A 92 -4.65 10.02 11.88
N PRO A 93 -3.70 9.13 12.24
CA PRO A 93 -2.71 8.60 11.30
C PRO A 93 -3.37 7.90 10.12
N LEU A 94 -2.82 8.09 8.91
CA LEU A 94 -3.26 7.31 7.76
C LEU A 94 -2.77 5.86 7.90
N PRO A 95 -3.56 4.88 7.42
CA PRO A 95 -3.11 3.50 7.36
C PRO A 95 -1.85 3.40 6.48
N GLU A 96 -0.93 2.52 6.89
CA GLU A 96 0.29 2.27 6.14
C GLU A 96 -0.06 1.63 4.78
N PRO A 97 0.55 2.07 3.67
CA PRO A 97 0.26 1.50 2.36
C PRO A 97 0.62 0.00 2.34
N PRO A 98 -0.13 -0.83 1.59
CA PRO A 98 0.17 -2.25 1.47
C PRO A 98 1.56 -2.47 0.87
N PRO A 99 2.26 -3.56 1.24
CA PRO A 99 3.57 -3.86 0.68
C PRO A 99 3.47 -4.08 -0.84
N PRO A 100 4.50 -3.70 -1.61
CA PRO A 100 4.52 -3.95 -3.05
C PRO A 100 4.43 -5.44 -3.34
N VAL A 101 3.60 -5.82 -4.30
CA VAL A 101 3.50 -7.20 -4.78
C VAL A 101 4.74 -7.47 -5.65
N VAL A 102 5.58 -8.42 -5.21
CA VAL A 102 6.71 -8.89 -6.01
C VAL A 102 6.22 -10.00 -6.93
N VAL A 103 6.24 -9.75 -8.24
CA VAL A 103 5.96 -10.77 -9.26
C VAL A 103 7.29 -11.45 -9.61
N THR A 104 7.47 -12.68 -9.15
CA THR A 104 8.61 -13.50 -9.56
C THR A 104 8.30 -14.12 -10.92
N VAL A 105 9.00 -13.68 -11.96
CA VAL A 105 8.95 -14.31 -13.29
C VAL A 105 9.98 -15.43 -13.30
N THR A 106 9.53 -16.68 -13.34
CA THR A 106 10.43 -17.82 -13.59
C THR A 106 10.82 -17.78 -15.07
N PRO A 107 12.11 -17.63 -15.43
CA PRO A 107 12.52 -17.72 -16.82
C PRO A 107 12.31 -19.15 -17.31
N ASP A 108 11.61 -19.29 -18.44
CA ASP A 108 11.50 -20.56 -19.16
C ASP A 108 12.90 -20.98 -19.63
N GLN A 109 13.32 -22.19 -19.25
CA GLN A 109 14.64 -22.70 -19.55
C GLN A 109 14.67 -23.10 -21.03
N PRO A 110 15.55 -22.53 -21.87
CA PRO A 110 15.57 -22.86 -23.29
C PRO A 110 15.86 -24.36 -23.47
N ALA A 111 15.05 -25.02 -24.30
CA ALA A 111 15.24 -26.42 -24.64
C ALA A 111 16.62 -26.62 -25.31
N PRO A 112 17.31 -27.75 -25.08
CA PRO A 112 18.60 -28.01 -25.72
C PRO A 112 18.46 -28.10 -27.24
N ASP A 113 19.16 -27.25 -27.98
CA ASP A 113 19.24 -27.32 -29.45
C ASP A 113 20.03 -28.58 -29.87
N GLU A 114 19.35 -29.56 -30.46
CA GLU A 114 19.94 -30.81 -30.99
C GLU A 114 20.97 -30.57 -32.12
N GLN A 115 21.01 -29.36 -32.71
CA GLN A 115 21.98 -29.00 -33.75
C GLN A 115 23.40 -28.74 -33.21
N ALA A 116 23.57 -28.37 -31.94
CA ALA A 116 24.89 -28.08 -31.39
C ALA A 116 25.79 -29.34 -31.27
N THR A 117 25.18 -30.52 -31.26
CA THR A 117 25.88 -31.81 -31.08
C THR A 117 26.59 -32.31 -32.33
N ASP A 118 26.03 -32.11 -33.53
CA ASP A 118 26.63 -32.61 -34.79
C ASP A 118 27.90 -31.83 -35.17
N ASP A 119 27.85 -30.50 -35.10
CA ASP A 119 29.00 -29.64 -35.36
C ASP A 119 30.13 -29.86 -34.37
N SER A 120 29.80 -30.16 -33.10
CA SER A 120 30.78 -30.44 -32.07
C SER A 120 31.49 -31.79 -32.31
N GLN A 121 30.75 -32.82 -32.75
CA GLN A 121 31.33 -34.12 -33.08
C GLN A 121 32.26 -34.05 -34.30
N ARG A 122 31.83 -33.39 -35.38
CA ARG A 122 32.68 -33.19 -36.57
C ARG A 122 33.99 -32.48 -36.22
N ARG A 123 33.93 -31.44 -35.38
CA ARG A 123 35.13 -30.68 -34.98
C ARG A 123 36.12 -31.52 -34.15
N LEU A 124 35.60 -32.45 -33.34
CA LEU A 124 36.43 -33.39 -32.57
C LEU A 124 37.11 -34.42 -33.46
N GLU A 125 36.40 -34.99 -34.44
CA GLU A 125 36.97 -35.93 -35.42
C GLU A 125 38.07 -35.28 -36.28
N GLU A 126 37.86 -34.02 -36.72
CA GLU A 126 38.86 -33.27 -37.47
C GLU A 126 40.14 -33.02 -36.66
N GLN A 127 40.00 -32.66 -35.37
CA GLN A 127 41.14 -32.50 -34.48
C GLN A 127 41.92 -33.81 -34.32
N GLN A 128 41.22 -34.93 -34.15
CA GLN A 128 41.86 -36.23 -33.98
C GLN A 128 42.65 -36.64 -35.23
N LYS A 129 42.06 -36.49 -36.43
CA LYS A 129 42.76 -36.75 -37.70
C LYS A 129 43.98 -35.85 -37.89
N ARG A 130 43.87 -34.58 -37.50
CA ARG A 130 45.00 -33.64 -37.56
C ARG A 130 46.14 -34.08 -36.64
N TRP A 131 45.82 -34.60 -35.46
CA TRP A 131 46.79 -35.12 -34.50
C TRP A 131 47.54 -36.34 -35.04
N GLU A 132 46.83 -37.32 -35.61
CA GLU A 132 47.45 -38.50 -36.21
C GLU A 132 48.38 -38.15 -37.38
N GLN A 133 48.00 -37.19 -38.22
CA GLN A 133 48.86 -36.73 -39.31
C GLN A 133 50.14 -36.08 -38.79
N MET A 134 50.04 -35.31 -37.69
CA MET A 134 51.19 -34.69 -37.06
C MET A 134 52.16 -35.74 -36.51
N GLN A 135 51.65 -36.77 -35.85
CA GLN A 135 52.44 -37.88 -35.33
C GLN A 135 53.18 -38.62 -36.44
N LYS A 136 52.49 -38.95 -37.54
CA LYS A 136 53.12 -39.60 -38.72
C LYS A 136 54.20 -38.72 -39.35
N ARG A 137 53.99 -37.40 -39.41
CA ARG A 137 54.98 -36.46 -39.94
C ARG A 137 56.22 -36.41 -39.04
N TRP A 138 56.02 -36.36 -37.72
CA TRP A 138 57.08 -36.35 -36.73
C TRP A 138 57.95 -37.61 -36.82
N GLN A 139 57.31 -38.78 -36.95
CA GLN A 139 58.00 -40.05 -37.08
C GLN A 139 58.84 -40.14 -38.37
N LYS A 140 58.28 -39.73 -39.51
CA LYS A 140 59.05 -39.67 -40.77
C LYS A 140 60.26 -38.74 -40.70
N GLN A 141 60.14 -37.61 -40.00
CA GLN A 141 61.24 -36.67 -39.84
C GLN A 141 62.37 -37.28 -39.00
N HIS A 142 62.03 -38.05 -37.97
CA HIS A 142 63.00 -38.77 -37.15
C HIS A 142 63.70 -39.89 -37.95
N ASP A 143 62.95 -40.67 -38.72
CA ASP A 143 63.51 -41.76 -39.55
C ASP A 143 64.43 -41.24 -40.67
N ASN A 144 64.08 -40.11 -41.30
CA ASN A 144 64.91 -39.51 -42.33
C ASN A 144 66.18 -38.86 -41.75
N ASN A 145 66.11 -38.27 -40.55
CA ASN A 145 67.27 -37.66 -39.92
C ASN A 145 68.31 -38.71 -39.45
N GLY A 146 67.86 -39.91 -39.09
CA GLY A 146 68.74 -41.04 -38.76
C GLY A 146 69.46 -41.66 -39.97
N LYS A 147 68.95 -41.47 -41.20
CA LYS A 147 69.56 -42.00 -42.43
C LYS A 147 70.61 -41.08 -43.07
N ASN A 148 70.59 -39.78 -42.76
CA ASN A 148 71.54 -38.80 -43.33
C ASN A 148 72.81 -38.60 -42.47
N GLY A 149 72.97 -39.36 -41.39
CA GLY A 149 74.08 -39.24 -40.44
C GLY A 149 75.15 -40.33 -40.53
N ASN A 150 75.27 -41.06 -41.65
CA ASN A 150 76.27 -42.11 -41.85
C ASN A 150 77.21 -41.82 -43.03
#